data_AF-A0A2S1QCC1-F1
#
_entry.id   AF-A0A2S1QCC1-F1
#
_cell.length_a   1.000
_cell.length_b   1.000
_cell.length_c   1.000
_cell.angle_alpha   90.00
_cell.angle_beta   90.00
_cell.angle_gamma   90.00
#
_symmetry.space_group_name_H-M   'P 1'
#
loop_
_entity.id
_entity.type
_entity.pdbx_description
1 polymer ?
#
loop_
_entity_poly.entity_id
_entity_poly.type
_entity_poly.pdbx_seq_one_letter_code
_entity_poly.pdbx_strand_id
1 'polypeptide(L)'
;MSKTTFTFIISLLWSTISFTQIGINTTSPDPSAALDIVSKDKGVLLPALTTQERDAIASPTAGLFIYNSDDHCFQYYKGTSWSTCLAERGENTLECASTIINGTYTSGNSLNTTNTITIDVLVKVIASYMISTNTTNGYSFSATGIFPNLGMNTITLAASGTPITNQTDAFTITLDGSPSTCTATIVVN
;
A
#
# COMPACT_ATOMS: atom_id res chain seq x y z
N MET A 1 22.99 -50.52 45.44
CA MET A 1 22.58 -49.12 45.21
C MET A 1 21.11 -49.12 44.84
N SER A 2 20.28 -48.42 45.61
CA SER A 2 18.83 -48.61 45.64
C SER A 2 18.15 -48.02 44.41
N LYS A 3 17.02 -48.60 44.02
CA LYS A 3 16.18 -48.12 42.90
C LYS A 3 15.83 -46.62 43.03
N THR A 4 15.81 -46.08 44.24
CA THR A 4 15.62 -44.64 44.54
C THR A 4 16.77 -43.75 44.09
N THR A 5 18.02 -44.25 44.00
CA THR A 5 19.17 -43.48 43.51
C THR A 5 19.20 -43.40 41.98
N PHE A 6 18.68 -44.41 41.27
CA PHE A 6 18.61 -44.42 39.80
C PHE A 6 17.51 -43.48 39.26
N THR A 7 16.38 -43.35 39.97
CA THR A 7 15.31 -42.40 39.62
C THR A 7 15.76 -40.94 39.75
N PHE A 8 16.65 -40.63 40.70
CA PHE A 8 17.17 -39.27 40.90
C PHE A 8 18.09 -38.82 39.76
N ILE A 9 18.92 -39.73 39.23
CA ILE A 9 19.87 -39.46 38.13
C ILE A 9 19.15 -39.26 36.79
N ILE A 10 18.05 -39.98 36.51
CA ILE A 10 17.24 -39.79 35.30
C ILE A 10 16.47 -38.45 35.30
N SER A 11 16.10 -37.93 36.48
CA SER A 11 15.43 -36.62 36.58
C SER A 11 16.36 -35.42 36.29
N LEU A 12 17.68 -35.59 36.48
CA LEU A 12 18.69 -34.55 36.26
C LEU A 12 19.10 -34.38 34.79
N LEU A 13 18.67 -35.31 33.91
CA LEU A 13 18.99 -35.34 32.47
C LEU A 13 17.89 -34.71 31.58
N TRP A 14 16.83 -34.18 32.17
CA TRP A 14 15.84 -33.32 31.49
C TRP A 14 16.11 -31.83 31.73
N SER A 15 17.35 -31.39 31.51
CA SER A 15 17.64 -29.96 31.37
C SER A 15 17.11 -29.48 30.02
N THR A 16 15.87 -28.99 29.97
CA THR A 16 15.34 -28.31 28.80
C THR A 16 16.09 -27.00 28.59
N ILE A 17 16.65 -26.81 27.39
CA ILE A 17 17.22 -25.53 26.97
C ILE A 17 16.03 -24.57 26.82
N SER A 18 15.85 -23.66 27.78
CA SER A 18 14.86 -22.59 27.67
C SER A 18 15.50 -21.42 26.95
N PHE A 19 15.01 -21.07 25.76
CA PHE A 19 15.37 -19.82 25.11
C PHE A 19 14.76 -18.66 25.91
N THR A 20 15.57 -17.71 26.36
CA THR A 20 15.06 -16.52 27.06
C THR A 20 14.56 -15.52 26.03
N GLN A 21 13.27 -15.59 25.70
CA GLN A 21 12.54 -14.54 24.99
C GLN A 21 12.17 -13.42 25.96
N ILE A 22 12.32 -12.16 25.55
CA ILE A 22 11.92 -11.02 26.37
C ILE A 22 10.44 -10.76 26.11
N GLY A 23 9.60 -11.11 27.08
CA GLY A 23 8.20 -10.71 27.12
C GLY A 23 8.02 -9.46 27.96
N ILE A 24 7.38 -8.43 27.42
CA ILE A 24 6.92 -7.27 28.19
C ILE A 24 5.40 -7.31 28.23
N ASN A 25 4.85 -7.43 29.44
CA ASN A 25 3.41 -7.53 29.69
C ASN A 25 2.71 -8.75 29.02
N THR A 26 3.46 -9.82 28.78
CA THR A 26 2.96 -11.14 28.37
C THR A 26 3.81 -12.24 29.02
N THR A 27 3.16 -13.33 29.46
CA THR A 27 3.84 -14.54 29.98
C THR A 27 3.99 -15.63 28.91
N SER A 28 3.39 -15.42 27.74
CA SER A 28 3.50 -16.30 26.57
C SER A 28 3.90 -15.48 25.35
N PRO A 29 5.15 -14.97 25.29
CA PRO A 29 5.65 -14.30 24.09
C PRO A 29 5.53 -15.20 22.84
N ASP A 30 5.26 -14.60 21.68
CA ASP A 30 5.18 -15.32 20.42
C ASP A 30 6.47 -16.14 20.18
N PRO A 31 6.38 -17.45 19.84
CA PRO A 31 7.57 -18.30 19.66
C PRO A 31 8.54 -17.85 18.57
N SER A 32 8.09 -16.98 17.64
CA SER A 32 8.93 -16.40 16.59
C SER A 32 9.63 -15.10 16.99
N ALA A 33 9.32 -14.55 18.17
CA ALA A 33 9.82 -13.25 18.62
C ALA A 33 10.92 -13.37 19.69
N ALA A 34 12.04 -12.67 19.48
CA ALA A 34 13.06 -12.48 20.53
C ALA A 34 12.62 -11.44 21.58
N LEU A 35 11.78 -10.48 21.18
CA LEU A 35 11.15 -9.45 22.01
C LEU A 35 9.68 -9.35 21.62
N ASP A 36 8.77 -9.63 22.55
CA ASP A 36 7.32 -9.48 22.38
C ASP A 36 6.76 -8.51 23.42
N ILE A 37 6.01 -7.52 22.97
CA ILE A 37 5.49 -6.44 23.81
C ILE A 37 3.99 -6.35 23.55
N VAL A 38 3.18 -6.68 24.58
CA VAL A 38 1.73 -6.66 24.47
C VAL A 38 1.17 -5.51 25.29
N SER A 39 0.50 -4.56 24.65
CA SER A 39 -0.26 -3.50 25.32
C SER A 39 -1.48 -3.11 24.48
N LYS A 40 -2.53 -2.61 25.13
CA LYS A 40 -3.74 -2.11 24.46
C LYS A 40 -3.74 -0.59 24.27
N ASP A 41 -2.88 0.12 25.01
CA ASP A 41 -2.90 1.57 25.17
C ASP A 41 -1.50 2.21 25.20
N LYS A 42 -0.42 1.43 25.10
CA LYS A 42 0.97 1.91 25.04
C LYS A 42 1.69 1.36 23.82
N GLY A 43 2.61 2.15 23.29
CA GLY A 43 3.54 1.76 22.23
C GLY A 43 4.98 1.60 22.73
N VAL A 44 5.91 1.48 21.78
CA VAL A 44 7.35 1.43 22.06
C VAL A 44 7.98 2.75 21.63
N LEU A 45 8.70 3.40 22.53
CA LEU A 45 9.61 4.48 22.18
C LEU A 45 10.95 3.89 21.80
N LEU A 46 11.33 4.06 20.53
CA LEU A 46 12.67 3.77 20.04
C LEU A 46 13.61 4.94 20.33
N PRO A 47 14.95 4.76 20.21
CA PRO A 47 15.87 5.88 20.30
C PRO A 47 15.45 7.01 19.35
N ALA A 48 15.15 8.17 19.92
CA ALA A 48 14.80 9.38 19.20
C ALA A 48 16.05 10.24 19.05
N LEU A 49 16.45 10.50 17.82
CA LEU A 49 17.70 11.19 17.49
C LEU A 49 17.42 12.35 16.54
N THR A 50 18.18 13.43 16.63
CA THR A 50 18.30 14.39 15.52
C THR A 50 19.02 13.72 14.34
N THR A 51 18.95 14.33 13.17
CA THR A 51 19.70 13.89 11.98
C THR A 51 21.19 13.87 12.26
N GLN A 52 21.70 14.88 12.98
CA GLN A 52 23.10 14.96 13.36
C GLN A 52 23.52 13.81 14.29
N GLU A 53 22.73 13.51 15.32
CA GLU A 53 23.01 12.41 16.25
C GLU A 53 22.91 11.04 15.57
N ARG A 54 21.94 10.87 14.66
CA ARG A 54 21.79 9.66 13.84
C ARG A 54 23.02 9.42 12.97
N ASP A 55 23.51 10.46 12.29
CA ASP A 55 24.67 10.36 11.39
C ASP A 55 26.00 10.24 12.15
N ALA A 56 26.02 10.61 13.43
CA ALA A 56 27.15 10.41 14.33
C ALA A 56 27.28 8.97 14.86
N ILE A 57 26.30 8.08 14.62
CA ILE A 57 26.40 6.67 15.01
C ILE A 57 27.55 6.02 14.23
N ALA A 58 28.59 5.58 14.94
CA ALA A 58 29.72 4.89 14.33
C ALA A 58 29.34 3.45 13.95
N SER A 59 29.62 3.06 12.69
CA SER A 59 29.42 1.70 12.18
C SER A 59 28.04 1.08 12.50
N PRO A 60 26.92 1.75 12.13
CA PRO A 60 25.59 1.22 12.42
C PRO A 60 25.39 -0.14 11.72
N THR A 61 24.71 -1.06 12.41
CA THR A 61 24.40 -2.39 11.86
C THR A 61 23.16 -2.30 10.97
N ALA A 62 23.12 -3.07 9.87
CA ALA A 62 21.94 -3.16 9.03
C ALA A 62 20.71 -3.58 9.85
N GLY A 63 19.59 -2.87 9.67
CA GLY A 63 18.37 -3.06 10.46
C GLY A 63 18.30 -2.24 11.76
N LEU A 64 19.33 -1.45 12.11
CA LEU A 64 19.25 -0.52 13.24
C LEU A 64 18.09 0.45 13.02
N PHE A 65 17.16 0.53 13.97
CA PHE A 65 15.88 1.23 13.82
C PHE A 65 15.72 2.36 14.85
N ILE A 66 15.39 3.56 14.38
CA ILE A 66 15.33 4.79 15.19
C ILE A 66 14.14 5.66 14.78
N TYR A 67 13.79 6.61 15.65
CA TYR A 67 12.93 7.75 15.29
C TYR A 67 13.80 8.98 15.06
N ASN A 68 13.70 9.60 13.88
CA ASN A 68 14.37 10.85 13.59
C ASN A 68 13.46 12.02 13.96
N SER A 69 13.91 12.83 14.92
CA SER A 69 13.16 13.95 15.48
C SER A 69 13.19 15.22 14.62
N ASP A 70 14.16 15.38 13.72
CA ASP A 70 14.18 16.49 12.75
C ASP A 70 13.23 16.18 11.57
N ASP A 71 13.27 14.96 11.06
CA ASP A 71 12.41 14.50 9.95
C ASP A 71 11.02 14.02 10.42
N HIS A 72 10.82 13.93 11.73
CA HIS A 72 9.59 13.50 12.40
C HIS A 72 9.10 12.11 11.98
N CYS A 73 10.00 11.16 11.74
CA CYS A 73 9.65 9.86 11.17
C CYS A 73 10.57 8.72 11.60
N PHE A 74 10.12 7.47 11.41
CA PHE A 74 10.97 6.29 11.62
C PHE A 74 11.95 6.08 10.46
N GLN A 75 13.18 5.69 10.79
CA GLN A 75 14.24 5.38 9.83
C GLN A 75 14.99 4.12 10.27
N TYR A 76 15.49 3.35 9.31
CA TYR A 76 16.37 2.22 9.57
C TYR A 76 17.66 2.32 8.76
N TYR A 77 18.75 1.75 9.27
CA TYR A 77 19.99 1.66 8.53
C TYR A 77 19.95 0.48 7.54
N LYS A 78 20.13 0.74 6.25
CA LYS A 78 20.08 -0.30 5.19
C LYS A 78 21.34 -1.16 5.11
N GLY A 79 22.37 -0.87 5.93
CA GLY A 79 23.69 -1.47 5.86
C GLY A 79 24.75 -0.60 5.17
N THR A 80 24.32 0.32 4.30
CA THR A 80 25.19 1.27 3.59
C THR A 80 24.79 2.74 3.76
N SER A 81 23.52 3.00 4.09
CA SER A 81 22.96 4.33 4.29
C SER A 81 21.67 4.24 5.10
N TRP A 82 21.27 5.33 5.73
CA TRP A 82 19.95 5.45 6.35
C TRP A 82 18.83 5.43 5.29
N SER A 83 17.68 4.87 5.65
CA SER A 83 16.46 4.97 4.85
C SER A 83 15.94 6.41 4.85
N THR A 84 15.06 6.73 3.90
CA THR A 84 14.12 7.85 4.07
C THR A 84 13.13 7.52 5.18
N CYS A 85 12.19 8.42 5.45
CA CYS A 85 11.06 8.11 6.31
C CYS A 85 10.35 6.83 5.85
N LEU A 86 10.16 5.90 6.79
CA LEU A 86 9.20 4.82 6.59
C LEU A 86 7.82 5.45 6.50
N ALA A 87 7.16 5.21 5.38
CA ALA A 87 5.80 5.65 5.12
C ALA A 87 5.02 4.47 4.54
N GLU A 88 3.70 4.57 4.60
CA GLU A 88 2.84 3.69 3.83
C GLU A 88 3.19 3.77 2.35
N ARG A 89 2.94 2.67 1.62
CA ARG A 89 3.17 2.64 0.18
C ARG A 89 2.35 3.76 -0.45
N GLY A 90 3.00 4.64 -1.22
CA GLY A 90 2.29 5.69 -1.94
C GLY A 90 1.22 5.09 -2.85
N GLU A 91 -0.02 5.53 -2.69
CA GLU A 91 -1.12 5.12 -3.56
C GLU A 91 -1.12 5.92 -4.86
N ASN A 92 -1.51 5.27 -5.95
CA ASN A 92 -1.76 5.94 -7.22
C ASN A 92 -3.09 6.70 -7.14
N THR A 93 -3.16 7.89 -7.72
CA THR A 93 -4.32 8.78 -7.58
C THR A 93 -4.75 9.32 -8.94
N LEU A 94 -6.06 9.36 -9.18
CA LEU A 94 -6.63 9.97 -10.38
C LEU A 94 -6.50 11.51 -10.31
N GLU A 95 -6.14 12.15 -11.42
CA GLU A 95 -6.15 13.60 -11.56
C GLU A 95 -7.44 14.04 -12.25
N CYS A 96 -8.50 14.29 -11.48
CA CYS A 96 -9.84 14.50 -12.03
C CYS A 96 -9.94 15.70 -12.99
N ALA A 97 -9.09 16.72 -12.81
CA ALA A 97 -9.08 17.91 -13.66
C ALA A 97 -8.57 17.63 -15.09
N SER A 98 -7.87 16.51 -15.31
CA SER A 98 -7.32 16.12 -16.61
C SER A 98 -8.30 15.37 -17.53
N THR A 99 -9.53 15.13 -17.06
CA THR A 99 -10.51 14.31 -17.79
C THR A 99 -10.89 14.96 -19.12
N ILE A 100 -10.67 14.24 -20.22
CA ILE A 100 -11.07 14.67 -21.58
C ILE A 100 -11.95 13.59 -22.21
N ILE A 101 -13.07 14.00 -22.80
CA ILE A 101 -13.99 13.13 -23.52
C ILE A 101 -13.69 13.21 -25.01
N ASN A 102 -13.48 12.06 -25.66
CA ASN A 102 -13.23 11.97 -27.09
C ASN A 102 -14.34 11.16 -27.79
N GLY A 103 -14.58 11.52 -29.05
CA GLY A 103 -15.59 10.89 -29.90
C GLY A 103 -16.95 11.57 -29.81
N THR A 104 -17.84 11.18 -30.73
CA THR A 104 -19.24 11.61 -30.75
C THR A 104 -20.14 10.53 -30.19
N TYR A 105 -21.07 10.92 -29.33
CA TYR A 105 -22.00 10.00 -28.68
C TYR A 105 -23.39 10.28 -29.20
N THR A 106 -23.98 9.27 -29.85
CA THR A 106 -25.30 9.36 -30.47
C THR A 106 -26.18 8.20 -30.07
N SER A 107 -27.44 8.44 -29.74
CA SER A 107 -28.37 7.37 -29.33
C SER A 107 -28.52 6.32 -30.44
N GLY A 108 -28.55 5.05 -30.04
CA GLY A 108 -28.75 3.90 -30.92
C GLY A 108 -27.51 3.45 -31.71
N ASN A 109 -26.42 4.22 -31.69
CA ASN A 109 -25.18 3.87 -32.38
C ASN A 109 -24.18 3.24 -31.41
N SER A 110 -23.69 2.04 -31.77
CA SER A 110 -22.64 1.38 -30.99
C SER A 110 -21.38 2.23 -30.94
N LEU A 111 -20.78 2.31 -29.76
CA LEU A 111 -19.50 2.98 -29.57
C LEU A 111 -18.36 2.18 -30.21
N ASN A 112 -17.31 2.88 -30.61
CA ASN A 112 -16.14 2.31 -31.27
C ASN A 112 -14.84 2.84 -30.65
N THR A 113 -13.70 2.53 -31.27
CA THR A 113 -12.36 2.86 -30.76
C THR A 113 -12.07 4.36 -30.64
N THR A 114 -12.89 5.23 -31.24
CA THR A 114 -12.77 6.69 -31.11
C THR A 114 -13.51 7.25 -29.89
N ASN A 115 -14.45 6.50 -29.32
CA ASN A 115 -15.17 6.88 -28.11
C ASN A 115 -14.34 6.50 -26.90
N THR A 116 -13.70 7.50 -26.28
CA THR A 116 -12.81 7.27 -25.14
C THR A 116 -12.91 8.39 -24.10
N ILE A 117 -12.48 8.07 -22.88
CA ILE A 117 -12.15 9.06 -21.86
C ILE A 117 -10.64 8.99 -21.64
N THR A 118 -9.92 10.11 -21.72
CA THR A 118 -8.54 10.17 -21.24
C THR A 118 -8.50 10.82 -19.86
N ILE A 119 -7.71 10.26 -18.95
CA ILE A 119 -7.50 10.79 -17.60
C ILE A 119 -6.06 10.52 -17.18
N ASP A 120 -5.45 11.48 -16.51
CA ASP A 120 -4.13 11.32 -15.94
C ASP A 120 -4.19 10.66 -14.57
N VAL A 121 -3.15 9.86 -14.29
CA VAL A 121 -2.92 9.24 -12.99
C VAL A 121 -1.55 9.66 -12.47
N LEU A 122 -1.51 10.16 -11.24
CA LEU A 122 -0.27 10.34 -10.51
C LEU A 122 0.18 8.99 -9.97
N VAL A 123 1.20 8.41 -10.61
CA VAL A 123 1.75 7.10 -10.27
C VAL A 123 2.87 7.26 -9.25
N LYS A 124 2.61 6.82 -8.01
CA LYS A 124 3.61 6.74 -6.95
C LYS A 124 4.26 5.36 -6.87
N VAL A 125 3.58 4.32 -7.39
CA VAL A 125 4.15 3.00 -7.52
C VAL A 125 3.73 2.33 -8.83
N ILE A 126 4.73 1.81 -9.55
CA ILE A 126 4.53 1.00 -10.75
C ILE A 126 3.85 -0.32 -10.35
N ALA A 127 2.64 -0.54 -10.86
CA ALA A 127 1.81 -1.70 -10.61
C ALA A 127 0.80 -1.90 -11.74
N SER A 128 0.12 -3.05 -11.75
CA SER A 128 -1.07 -3.25 -12.57
C SER A 128 -2.20 -2.33 -12.13
N TYR A 129 -3.01 -1.86 -13.07
CA TYR A 129 -4.18 -1.04 -12.79
C TYR A 129 -5.42 -1.57 -13.52
N MET A 130 -6.58 -1.26 -12.95
CA MET A 130 -7.88 -1.28 -13.60
C MET A 130 -8.54 0.05 -13.32
N ILE A 131 -8.87 0.79 -14.38
CA ILE A 131 -9.69 1.99 -14.29
C ILE A 131 -10.99 1.68 -15.02
N SER A 132 -12.11 1.96 -14.39
CA SER A 132 -13.43 1.70 -14.96
C SER A 132 -14.42 2.79 -14.58
N THR A 133 -15.52 2.84 -15.30
CA THR A 133 -16.70 3.61 -14.90
C THR A 133 -17.83 2.68 -14.44
N ASN A 134 -18.82 3.25 -13.76
CA ASN A 134 -20.15 2.62 -13.74
C ASN A 134 -20.74 2.55 -15.16
N THR A 135 -21.77 1.72 -15.34
CA THR A 135 -22.56 1.70 -16.58
C THR A 135 -23.69 2.71 -16.47
N THR A 136 -23.79 3.61 -17.45
CA THR A 136 -24.86 4.60 -17.58
C THR A 136 -25.42 4.51 -19.01
N ASN A 137 -26.74 4.59 -19.16
CA ASN A 137 -27.39 4.68 -20.48
C ASN A 137 -26.94 3.61 -21.51
N GLY A 138 -26.60 2.40 -21.05
CA GLY A 138 -26.22 1.28 -21.91
C GLY A 138 -24.74 1.21 -22.30
N TYR A 139 -23.87 2.07 -21.77
CA TYR A 139 -22.44 2.05 -22.05
C TYR A 139 -21.55 2.37 -20.83
N SER A 140 -20.27 2.04 -20.94
CA SER A 140 -19.25 2.27 -19.90
C SER A 140 -17.86 2.39 -20.51
N PHE A 141 -16.87 2.74 -19.69
CA PHE A 141 -15.47 2.87 -20.11
C PHE A 141 -14.55 2.07 -19.19
N SER A 142 -13.48 1.51 -19.74
CA SER A 142 -12.43 0.90 -18.93
C SER A 142 -11.06 0.87 -19.60
N ALA A 143 -10.02 0.72 -18.78
CA ALA A 143 -8.67 0.37 -19.19
C ALA A 143 -8.02 -0.51 -18.13
N THR A 144 -7.18 -1.44 -18.59
CA THR A 144 -6.29 -2.21 -17.72
C THR A 144 -4.88 -2.18 -18.30
N GLY A 145 -3.89 -2.32 -17.44
CA GLY A 145 -2.50 -2.30 -17.87
C GLY A 145 -1.53 -2.29 -16.70
N ILE A 146 -0.30 -1.91 -16.97
CA ILE A 146 0.75 -1.66 -15.97
C ILE A 146 1.22 -0.22 -16.19
N PHE A 147 1.38 0.55 -15.11
CA PHE A 147 1.93 1.89 -15.22
C PHE A 147 3.39 1.84 -15.70
N PRO A 148 3.76 2.51 -16.79
CA PRO A 148 5.10 2.38 -17.36
C PRO A 148 6.15 3.17 -16.56
N ASN A 149 5.77 4.29 -15.95
CA ASN A 149 6.67 5.20 -15.26
C ASN A 149 6.05 5.74 -13.97
N LEU A 150 6.88 6.16 -13.02
CA LEU A 150 6.45 7.02 -11.91
C LEU A 150 6.10 8.42 -12.42
N GLY A 151 5.23 9.12 -11.69
CA GLY A 151 4.74 10.45 -12.05
C GLY A 151 3.45 10.41 -12.86
N MET A 152 3.17 11.48 -13.60
CA MET A 152 1.91 11.63 -14.34
C MET A 152 1.89 10.74 -15.59
N ASN A 153 0.86 9.90 -15.70
CA ASN A 153 0.62 9.04 -16.84
C ASN A 153 -0.80 9.25 -17.36
N THR A 154 -0.93 9.57 -18.64
CA THR A 154 -2.24 9.66 -19.31
C THR A 154 -2.75 8.27 -19.69
N ILE A 155 -3.94 7.93 -19.22
CA ILE A 155 -4.59 6.65 -19.49
C ILE A 155 -5.84 6.87 -20.33
N THR A 156 -5.99 6.08 -21.40
CA THR A 156 -7.15 6.12 -22.29
C THR A 156 -8.09 4.97 -21.95
N LEU A 157 -9.28 5.29 -21.47
CA LEU A 157 -10.37 4.36 -21.21
C LEU A 157 -11.17 4.13 -22.50
N ALA A 158 -11.25 2.89 -22.95
CA ALA A 158 -12.03 2.50 -24.13
C ALA A 158 -13.50 2.36 -23.76
N ALA A 159 -14.40 2.89 -24.59
CA ALA A 159 -15.82 2.71 -24.43
C ALA A 159 -16.29 1.30 -24.84
N SER A 160 -17.39 0.86 -24.24
CA SER A 160 -18.14 -0.34 -24.64
C SER A 160 -19.63 -0.09 -24.48
N GLY A 161 -20.44 -0.63 -25.40
CA GLY A 161 -21.90 -0.53 -25.38
C GLY A 161 -22.47 0.47 -26.39
N THR A 162 -23.77 0.77 -26.22
CA THR A 162 -24.55 1.62 -27.12
C THR A 162 -25.40 2.58 -26.28
N PRO A 163 -25.24 3.90 -26.42
CA PRO A 163 -26.12 4.88 -25.78
C PRO A 163 -27.58 4.66 -26.19
N ILE A 164 -28.52 4.70 -25.25
CA ILE A 164 -29.92 4.35 -25.51
C ILE A 164 -30.78 5.60 -25.67
N THR A 165 -30.61 6.61 -24.82
CA THR A 165 -31.43 7.83 -24.81
C THR A 165 -30.60 9.08 -25.04
N ASN A 166 -31.22 10.11 -25.65
CA ASN A 166 -30.63 11.44 -25.79
C ASN A 166 -30.70 12.16 -24.44
N GLN A 167 -29.57 12.20 -23.74
CA GLN A 167 -29.46 12.81 -22.42
C GLN A 167 -28.01 13.18 -22.11
N THR A 168 -27.79 13.84 -20.97
CA THR A 168 -26.46 14.00 -20.40
C THR A 168 -26.22 12.89 -19.39
N ASP A 169 -25.22 12.06 -19.66
CA ASP A 169 -24.85 10.92 -18.84
C ASP A 169 -23.70 11.27 -17.90
N ALA A 170 -23.84 10.92 -16.63
CA ALA A 170 -22.79 11.04 -15.64
C ALA A 170 -22.11 9.69 -15.39
N PHE A 171 -20.78 9.69 -15.37
CA PHE A 171 -19.92 8.55 -15.11
C PHE A 171 -19.05 8.82 -13.88
N THR A 172 -18.96 7.84 -12.99
CA THR A 172 -18.00 7.80 -11.90
C THR A 172 -16.83 6.95 -12.34
N ILE A 173 -15.65 7.55 -12.48
CA ILE A 173 -14.38 6.90 -12.82
C ILE A 173 -13.70 6.44 -11.53
N THR A 174 -13.37 5.15 -11.46
CA THR A 174 -12.72 4.50 -10.31
C THR A 174 -11.40 3.88 -10.74
N LEU A 175 -10.34 4.12 -9.99
CA LEU A 175 -9.07 3.38 -10.07
C LEU A 175 -9.06 2.32 -8.97
N ASP A 176 -8.87 1.06 -9.34
CA ASP A 176 -8.81 -0.04 -8.38
C ASP A 176 -7.66 0.15 -7.38
N GLY A 177 -7.95 -0.09 -6.11
CA GLY A 177 -7.01 0.16 -5.00
C GLY A 177 -6.74 1.63 -4.69
N SER A 178 -7.56 2.58 -5.19
CA SER A 178 -7.51 4.00 -4.82
C SER A 178 -8.81 4.44 -4.15
N PRO A 179 -8.77 5.22 -3.06
CA PRO A 179 -9.98 5.73 -2.40
C PRO A 179 -10.63 6.90 -3.16
N SER A 180 -9.96 7.44 -4.19
CA SER A 180 -10.42 8.62 -4.94
C SER A 180 -11.20 8.22 -6.20
N THR A 181 -12.30 8.92 -6.46
CA THR A 181 -13.08 8.79 -7.69
C THR A 181 -13.18 10.13 -8.41
N CYS A 182 -13.32 10.08 -9.74
CA CYS A 182 -13.56 11.26 -10.57
C CYS A 182 -14.91 11.15 -11.27
N THR A 183 -15.43 12.27 -11.75
CA THR A 183 -16.69 12.30 -12.50
C THR A 183 -16.48 12.83 -13.90
N ALA A 184 -17.13 12.22 -14.88
CA ALA A 184 -17.19 12.67 -16.27
C ALA A 184 -18.65 12.80 -16.71
N THR A 185 -18.97 13.82 -17.49
CA THR A 185 -20.30 13.98 -18.10
C THR A 185 -20.20 13.96 -19.61
N ILE A 186 -21.07 13.19 -20.26
CA ILE A 186 -21.10 13.04 -21.72
C ILE A 186 -22.50 13.39 -22.22
N VAL A 187 -22.59 14.24 -23.24
CA VAL A 187 -23.87 14.58 -23.89
C VAL A 187 -24.09 13.64 -25.07
N VAL A 188 -25.20 12.91 -25.04
CA VAL A 188 -25.65 12.02 -26.11
C VAL A 188 -26.67 12.75 -26.98
N ASN A 189 -26.45 12.79 -28.29
CA ASN A 189 -27.32 13.45 -29.28
C ASN A 189 -28.10 12.48 -30.17
#